data_AF-A0A0E0CK62-F1
#
_entry.id   AF-A0A0E0CK62-F1
#
_cell.length_a   1.000
_cell.length_b   1.000
_cell.length_c   1.000
_cell.angle_alpha   90.00
_cell.angle_beta   90.00
_cell.angle_gamma   90.00
#
_symmetry.space_group_name_H-M   'P 1'
#
loop_
_entity.id
_entity.type
_entity.pdbx_description
1 polymer ?
#
loop_
_entity_poly.entity_id
_entity_poly.type
_entity_poly.pdbx_seq_one_letter_code
_entity_poly.pdbx_strand_id
1 'polypeptide(L)'
;MTSSMKLPATFLSFSSHQPRGSSHCSVASAAYAAEPRLSEGAVVSKKTPRPKFEPSIWADFFLSYSNPLAYSDNQRSMEERAEYLKKEVAKLIVNSRTDSLPEKLHLIDVLERLCVDHLFEEEINAVMDEISDADVSDCELHTFRDEDGIFEAEDARDLLSLYNAAHLTTHGEGILDEAISFTKKQLRSLMPKVVEGSLAHDINSALEIPLPRRVRIYESNYFMSTYEKGASVNEMIMELAKLGYNFMQIHHQQELKIITRLSNLFLLKLCSILINVKNVFYMCVQVVEEFATRNKALLC
;
A
#
# COMPACT_ATOMS: atom_id res chain seq x y z
N MET A 1 -28.79 20.14 -13.54
CA MET A 1 -27.70 21.15 -13.59
C MET A 1 -26.48 20.52 -12.95
N THR A 2 -25.65 19.86 -13.75
CA THR A 2 -24.46 19.13 -13.31
C THR A 2 -23.32 20.12 -13.10
N SER A 3 -23.20 20.66 -11.90
CA SER A 3 -22.04 21.46 -11.51
C SER A 3 -20.92 20.50 -11.11
N SER A 4 -20.02 20.20 -12.04
CA SER A 4 -18.75 19.53 -11.75
C SER A 4 -17.97 20.39 -10.75
N MET A 5 -17.95 19.96 -9.48
CA MET A 5 -17.16 20.60 -8.43
C MET A 5 -15.70 20.26 -8.70
N LYS A 6 -14.96 21.21 -9.27
CA LYS A 6 -13.51 21.10 -9.43
C LYS A 6 -12.86 21.13 -8.05
N LEU A 7 -12.25 20.00 -7.66
CA LEU A 7 -11.33 19.94 -6.54
C LEU A 7 -10.20 20.97 -6.75
N PRO A 8 -9.68 21.63 -5.69
CA PRO A 8 -8.57 22.56 -5.82
C PRO A 8 -7.37 21.90 -6.51
N ALA A 9 -6.61 22.63 -7.33
CA ALA A 9 -5.49 22.07 -8.10
C ALA A 9 -4.40 21.40 -7.23
N THR A 10 -4.29 21.78 -5.95
CA THR A 10 -3.44 21.13 -4.95
C THR A 10 -3.89 19.72 -4.55
N PHE A 11 -5.17 19.38 -4.80
CA PHE A 11 -5.76 18.06 -4.56
C PHE A 11 -5.76 17.15 -5.80
N LEU A 12 -5.45 17.68 -6.98
CA LEU A 12 -5.53 16.96 -8.27
C LEU A 12 -4.16 16.67 -8.90
N SER A 13 -3.05 17.11 -8.30
CA SER A 13 -1.72 16.87 -8.86
C SER A 13 -1.21 15.48 -8.50
N PHE A 14 -1.40 14.52 -9.41
CA PHE A 14 -0.57 13.32 -9.54
C PHE A 14 0.35 13.54 -10.75
N SER A 15 1.55 14.09 -10.54
CA SER A 15 2.59 14.19 -11.56
C SER A 15 3.79 13.32 -11.21
N SER A 16 3.99 12.25 -11.98
CA SER A 16 5.20 11.43 -11.97
C SER A 16 6.34 12.21 -12.62
N HIS A 17 7.19 12.88 -11.83
CA HIS A 17 8.48 13.38 -12.31
C HIS A 17 9.62 12.75 -11.51
N GLN A 18 10.44 11.97 -12.22
CA GLN A 18 11.57 11.23 -11.69
C GLN A 18 12.78 12.18 -11.55
N PRO A 19 13.41 12.34 -10.37
CA PRO A 19 14.61 13.16 -10.27
C PRO A 19 15.83 12.37 -10.75
N ARG A 20 16.49 12.88 -11.80
CA ARG A 20 17.81 12.45 -12.27
C ARG A 20 18.90 12.95 -11.30
N GLY A 21 19.76 12.03 -10.85
CA GLY A 21 21.16 12.22 -10.42
C GLY A 21 21.41 13.17 -9.23
N SER A 22 22.42 13.02 -8.39
CA SER A 22 23.61 12.18 -8.39
C SER A 22 24.33 12.40 -7.06
N SER A 23 24.79 11.37 -6.39
CA SER A 23 26.10 11.38 -5.74
C SER A 23 26.48 9.97 -5.32
N HIS A 24 27.57 9.49 -5.93
CA HIS A 24 28.25 8.24 -5.68
C HIS A 24 28.48 7.98 -4.18
N CYS A 25 28.21 6.76 -3.72
CA CYS A 25 28.78 6.25 -2.46
C CYS A 25 29.74 5.10 -2.80
N SER A 26 31.03 5.38 -2.66
CA SER A 26 32.10 4.40 -2.79
C SER A 26 32.08 3.47 -1.59
N VAL A 27 32.01 2.17 -1.84
CA VAL A 27 32.15 1.12 -0.83
C VAL A 27 33.63 1.03 -0.43
N ALA A 28 33.95 1.26 0.83
CA ALA A 28 35.27 0.98 1.39
C ALA A 28 35.16 -0.11 2.46
N SER A 29 35.68 -1.28 2.11
CA SER A 29 35.95 -2.43 2.97
C SER A 29 37.29 -2.25 3.69
N ALA A 30 37.36 -2.62 4.97
CA ALA A 30 38.57 -3.08 5.67
C ALA A 30 38.15 -3.61 7.05
N ALA A 31 38.23 -4.90 7.37
CA ALA A 31 39.38 -5.80 7.53
C ALA A 31 39.72 -6.02 9.02
N TYR A 32 39.69 -7.29 9.41
CA TYR A 32 40.09 -7.85 10.70
C TYR A 32 41.55 -7.50 11.04
N ALA A 33 41.81 -7.07 12.30
CA ALA A 33 43.15 -7.15 12.89
C ALA A 33 43.12 -7.23 14.44
N ALA A 34 43.61 -8.37 14.93
CA ALA A 34 44.16 -8.78 16.23
C ALA A 34 44.09 -7.89 17.50
N GLU A 35 43.73 -8.53 18.62
CA GLU A 35 43.89 -8.04 20.00
C GLU A 35 45.34 -8.09 20.51
N PRO A 36 45.75 -7.16 21.40
CA PRO A 36 46.76 -7.44 22.40
C PRO A 36 46.28 -7.21 23.85
N ARG A 37 46.98 -7.89 24.75
CA ARG A 37 46.69 -8.24 26.14
C ARG A 37 46.65 -7.04 27.11
N LEU A 38 45.85 -7.24 28.17
CA LEU A 38 45.60 -6.36 29.31
C LEU A 38 46.86 -5.96 30.10
N SER A 39 47.00 -4.67 30.39
CA SER A 39 47.69 -4.15 31.57
C SER A 39 46.85 -3.06 32.23
N GLU A 40 46.63 -3.20 33.53
CA GLU A 40 45.76 -2.39 34.39
C GLU A 40 46.25 -0.94 34.55
N GLY A 41 45.30 -0.02 34.72
CA GLY A 41 45.56 1.29 35.34
C GLY A 41 45.30 2.55 34.50
N ALA A 42 44.07 2.75 34.02
CA ALA A 42 43.50 4.08 33.78
C ALA A 42 41.98 3.99 33.65
N VAL A 43 41.22 4.66 34.52
CA VAL A 43 39.78 4.91 34.29
C VAL A 43 39.67 5.94 33.16
N VAL A 44 39.84 5.47 31.92
CA VAL A 44 39.39 6.21 30.75
C VAL A 44 37.87 6.18 30.84
N SER A 45 37.27 7.33 31.14
CA SER A 45 35.84 7.56 30.91
C SER A 45 35.61 7.29 29.41
N LYS A 46 35.23 6.06 29.08
CA LYS A 46 34.78 5.69 27.74
C LYS A 46 33.51 6.48 27.50
N LYS A 47 33.64 7.69 26.96
CA LYS A 47 32.53 8.41 26.35
C LYS A 47 32.03 7.49 25.26
N THR A 48 30.90 6.84 25.49
CA THR A 48 30.18 6.13 24.43
C THR A 48 29.98 7.13 23.29
N PRO A 49 30.38 6.80 22.05
CA PRO A 49 30.18 7.71 20.93
C PRO A 49 28.68 7.96 20.83
N ARG A 50 28.28 9.25 20.85
CA ARG A 50 26.89 9.61 20.61
C ARG A 50 26.51 9.06 19.24
N PRO A 51 25.41 8.31 19.11
CA PRO A 51 24.98 7.86 17.81
C PRO A 51 24.75 9.09 16.93
N LYS A 52 25.44 9.13 15.79
CA LYS A 52 25.24 10.17 14.77
C LYS A 52 24.00 9.75 13.99
N PHE A 53 22.87 10.35 14.31
CA PHE A 53 21.65 10.16 13.55
C PHE A 53 21.60 11.18 12.41
N GLU A 54 21.18 10.74 11.23
CA GLU A 54 20.84 11.65 10.14
C GLU A 54 19.62 12.48 10.53
N PRO A 55 19.58 13.77 10.14
CA PRO A 55 18.41 14.62 10.40
C PRO A 55 17.20 14.07 9.66
N SER A 56 16.00 14.25 10.25
CA SER A 56 14.75 13.87 9.61
C SER A 56 14.59 14.59 8.26
N ILE A 57 14.18 13.85 7.23
CA ILE A 57 13.85 14.40 5.90
C ILE A 57 12.66 15.39 5.95
N TRP A 58 11.88 15.36 7.03
CA TRP A 58 10.69 16.20 7.24
C TRP A 58 10.97 17.47 8.05
N ALA A 59 12.13 17.56 8.73
CA ALA A 59 12.45 18.67 9.63
C ALA A 59 11.22 19.10 10.48
N ASP A 60 10.80 20.36 10.36
CA ASP A 60 9.66 20.94 11.07
C ASP A 60 8.37 21.01 10.25
N PHE A 61 8.31 20.35 9.09
CA PHE A 61 7.19 20.43 8.14
C PHE A 61 5.82 20.25 8.84
N PHE A 62 5.68 19.18 9.62
CA PHE A 62 4.42 18.86 10.31
C PHE A 62 4.04 19.86 11.40
N LEU A 63 4.99 20.60 11.98
CA LEU A 63 4.68 21.62 12.99
C LEU A 63 3.91 22.79 12.39
N SER A 64 4.22 23.12 11.14
CA SER A 64 3.58 24.19 10.36
C SER A 64 2.27 23.76 9.69
N TYR A 65 1.97 22.45 9.68
CA TYR A 65 0.79 21.93 9.01
C TYR A 65 -0.49 22.60 9.51
N SER A 66 -1.31 23.08 8.58
CA SER A 66 -2.62 23.67 8.84
C SER A 66 -3.63 22.94 7.99
N ASN A 67 -4.68 22.40 8.62
CA ASN A 67 -5.71 21.65 7.92
C ASN A 67 -6.44 22.56 6.91
N PRO A 68 -6.35 22.29 5.59
CA PRO A 68 -6.99 23.11 4.57
C PRO A 68 -8.52 23.12 4.64
N LEU A 69 -9.11 22.09 5.27
CA LEU A 69 -10.56 21.95 5.41
C LEU A 69 -11.12 22.54 6.70
N ALA A 70 -10.25 22.88 7.67
CA ALA A 70 -10.70 23.34 8.99
C ALA A 70 -11.58 24.59 8.86
N TYR A 71 -12.81 24.48 9.39
CA TYR A 71 -13.78 25.58 9.50
C TYR A 71 -14.37 26.10 8.18
N SER A 72 -14.37 25.28 7.13
CA SER A 72 -14.95 25.65 5.83
C SER A 72 -16.26 24.90 5.55
N ASP A 73 -17.22 25.56 4.89
CA ASP A 73 -18.42 24.89 4.34
C ASP A 73 -18.04 23.76 3.36
N ASN A 74 -16.83 23.80 2.80
CA ASN A 74 -16.28 22.77 1.94
C ASN A 74 -16.09 21.44 2.67
N GLN A 75 -15.71 21.44 3.97
CA GLN A 75 -15.56 20.19 4.72
C GLN A 75 -16.90 19.47 4.87
N ARG A 76 -17.93 20.19 5.32
CA ARG A 76 -19.29 19.64 5.46
C ARG A 76 -19.81 19.12 4.12
N SER A 77 -19.63 19.88 3.05
CA SER A 77 -20.04 19.46 1.71
C SER A 77 -19.32 18.19 1.22
N MET A 78 -18.02 18.04 1.52
CA MET A 78 -17.27 16.83 1.19
C MET A 78 -17.75 15.62 2.00
N GLU A 79 -18.04 15.80 3.29
CA GLU A 79 -18.58 14.74 4.16
C GLU A 79 -19.98 14.29 3.69
N GLU A 80 -20.87 15.24 3.38
CA GLU A 80 -22.19 14.95 2.81
C GLU A 80 -22.10 14.21 1.46
N ARG A 81 -21.14 14.60 0.62
CA ARG A 81 -20.88 13.92 -0.66
C ARG A 81 -20.38 12.49 -0.45
N ALA A 82 -19.45 12.28 0.49
CA ALA A 82 -18.95 10.95 0.83
C ALA A 82 -20.07 10.04 1.37
N GLU A 83 -20.95 10.57 2.22
CA GLU A 83 -22.09 9.82 2.76
C GLU A 83 -23.12 9.45 1.66
N TYR A 84 -23.35 10.36 0.71
CA TYR A 84 -24.17 10.05 -0.47
C TYR A 84 -23.53 8.94 -1.32
N LEU A 85 -22.24 9.07 -1.65
CA LEU A 85 -21.52 8.08 -2.44
C LEU A 85 -21.49 6.72 -1.76
N LYS A 86 -21.29 6.68 -0.45
CA LYS A 86 -21.35 5.45 0.34
C LYS A 86 -22.67 4.72 0.11
N LYS A 87 -23.81 5.43 0.16
CA LYS A 87 -25.13 4.83 -0.08
C LYS A 87 -25.30 4.31 -1.50
N GLU A 88 -24.81 5.03 -2.50
CA GLU A 88 -24.91 4.58 -3.90
C GLU A 88 -24.00 3.39 -4.20
N VAL A 89 -22.79 3.36 -3.64
CA VAL A 89 -21.87 2.22 -3.76
C VAL A 89 -22.42 0.99 -3.03
N ALA A 90 -23.03 1.14 -1.85
CA ALA A 90 -23.69 0.03 -1.16
C ALA A 90 -24.80 -0.59 -2.02
N LYS A 91 -25.65 0.23 -2.66
CA LYS A 91 -26.66 -0.27 -3.61
C LYS A 91 -26.03 -1.00 -4.79
N LEU A 92 -24.90 -0.50 -5.29
CA LEU A 92 -24.17 -1.13 -6.39
C LEU A 92 -23.68 -2.54 -6.01
N ILE A 93 -23.14 -2.71 -4.80
CA ILE A 93 -22.70 -4.02 -4.27
C ILE A 93 -23.90 -4.97 -4.09
N VAL A 94 -25.03 -4.47 -3.62
CA VAL A 94 -26.25 -5.30 -3.50
C VAL A 94 -26.77 -5.72 -4.88
N ASN A 95 -26.77 -4.81 -5.86
CA ASN A 95 -27.21 -5.11 -7.21
C ASN A 95 -26.27 -6.10 -7.92
N SER A 96 -24.96 -6.09 -7.60
CA SER A 96 -24.02 -7.01 -8.23
C SER A 96 -24.28 -8.48 -7.88
N ARG A 97 -25.11 -8.78 -6.88
CA ARG A 97 -25.55 -10.17 -6.58
C ARG A 97 -26.20 -10.87 -7.77
N THR A 98 -26.76 -10.12 -8.72
CA THR A 98 -27.32 -10.71 -9.95
C THR A 98 -26.33 -10.81 -11.11
N ASP A 99 -25.13 -10.23 -10.96
CA ASP A 99 -24.11 -10.21 -12.01
C ASP A 99 -23.41 -11.56 -12.14
N SER A 100 -22.59 -11.72 -13.18
CA SER A 100 -21.76 -12.92 -13.33
C SER A 100 -20.68 -12.99 -12.24
N LEU A 101 -20.22 -14.20 -11.89
CA LEU A 101 -19.18 -14.39 -10.86
C LEU A 101 -17.91 -13.54 -11.12
N PRO A 102 -17.36 -13.45 -12.36
CA PRO A 102 -16.21 -12.60 -12.63
C PRO A 102 -16.48 -11.12 -12.38
N GLU A 103 -17.69 -10.62 -12.68
CA GLU A 103 -18.06 -9.23 -12.44
C GLU A 103 -18.17 -8.92 -10.94
N LYS A 104 -18.75 -9.84 -10.15
CA LYS A 104 -18.82 -9.74 -8.69
C LYS A 104 -17.42 -9.67 -8.06
N LEU A 105 -16.55 -10.61 -8.42
CA LEU A 105 -15.18 -10.65 -7.90
C LEU A 105 -14.37 -9.43 -8.33
N HIS A 106 -14.55 -8.95 -9.56
CA HIS A 106 -13.90 -7.73 -10.03
C HIS A 106 -14.33 -6.51 -9.20
N LEU A 107 -15.62 -6.37 -8.87
CA LEU A 107 -16.09 -5.29 -8.02
C LEU A 107 -15.46 -5.34 -6.63
N ILE A 108 -15.42 -6.52 -6.00
CA ILE A 108 -14.81 -6.70 -4.68
C ILE A 108 -13.31 -6.36 -4.72
N ASP A 109 -12.57 -6.87 -5.71
CA ASP A 109 -11.15 -6.55 -5.90
C ASP A 109 -10.93 -5.03 -6.04
N VAL A 110 -11.78 -4.33 -6.79
CA VAL A 110 -11.69 -2.86 -6.94
C VAL A 110 -11.92 -2.15 -5.60
N LEU A 111 -12.91 -2.58 -4.80
CA LEU A 111 -13.20 -1.98 -3.49
C LEU A 111 -12.04 -2.19 -2.50
N GLU A 112 -11.49 -3.39 -2.44
CA GLU A 112 -10.35 -3.73 -1.58
C GLU A 112 -9.08 -2.99 -2.01
N ARG A 113 -8.77 -2.97 -3.31
CA ARG A 113 -7.58 -2.30 -3.84
C ARG A 113 -7.66 -0.78 -3.72
N LEU A 114 -8.86 -0.20 -3.72
CA LEU A 114 -9.06 1.22 -3.39
C LEU A 114 -9.12 1.51 -1.89
N CYS A 115 -9.11 0.47 -1.04
CA CYS A 115 -9.21 0.56 0.42
C CYS A 115 -10.51 1.21 0.92
N VAL A 116 -11.62 0.94 0.24
CA VAL A 116 -12.97 1.35 0.67
C VAL A 116 -13.82 0.18 1.16
N ASP A 117 -13.27 -1.04 1.14
CA ASP A 117 -13.85 -2.30 1.62
C ASP A 117 -14.41 -2.21 3.04
N HIS A 118 -13.66 -1.62 3.97
CA HIS A 118 -14.06 -1.43 5.36
C HIS A 118 -15.36 -0.61 5.56
N LEU A 119 -15.83 0.09 4.54
CA LEU A 119 -17.10 0.83 4.59
C LEU A 119 -18.32 -0.04 4.30
N PHE A 120 -18.10 -1.25 3.78
CA PHE A 120 -19.10 -2.14 3.19
C PHE A 120 -18.93 -3.60 3.63
N GLU A 121 -18.39 -3.84 4.84
CA GLU A 121 -18.09 -5.20 5.32
C GLU A 121 -19.34 -6.10 5.30
N GLU A 122 -20.51 -5.57 5.67
CA GLU A 122 -21.77 -6.32 5.67
C GLU A 122 -22.19 -6.71 4.25
N GLU A 123 -22.13 -5.78 3.30
CA GLU A 123 -22.50 -6.02 1.90
C GLU A 123 -21.54 -6.99 1.21
N ILE A 124 -20.23 -6.83 1.45
CA ILE A 124 -19.19 -7.70 0.88
C ILE A 124 -19.34 -9.12 1.42
N ASN A 125 -19.48 -9.28 2.74
CA ASN A 125 -19.64 -10.61 3.35
C ASN A 125 -20.86 -11.33 2.79
N ALA A 126 -21.99 -10.64 2.61
CA ALA A 126 -23.17 -11.25 2.05
C ALA A 126 -23.02 -11.66 0.57
N VAL A 127 -22.22 -10.94 -0.23
CA VAL A 127 -21.86 -11.38 -1.60
C VAL A 127 -20.92 -12.59 -1.55
N MET A 128 -19.95 -12.60 -0.63
CA MET A 128 -19.01 -13.71 -0.47
C MET A 128 -19.70 -15.00 0.00
N ASP A 129 -20.68 -14.90 0.90
CA ASP A 129 -21.49 -16.03 1.35
C ASP A 129 -22.23 -16.69 0.17
N GLU A 130 -22.85 -15.89 -0.70
CA GLU A 130 -23.50 -16.38 -1.92
C GLU A 130 -22.53 -17.07 -2.88
N ILE A 131 -21.29 -16.59 -2.97
CA ILE A 131 -20.23 -17.23 -3.78
C ILE A 131 -19.83 -18.57 -3.17
N SER A 132 -19.74 -18.66 -1.83
CA SER A 132 -19.35 -19.89 -1.14
C SER A 132 -20.42 -20.99 -1.19
N ASP A 133 -21.70 -20.60 -1.20
CA ASP A 133 -22.84 -21.52 -1.32
C ASP A 133 -23.02 -22.05 -2.76
N ALA A 134 -22.51 -21.34 -3.76
CA ALA A 134 -22.52 -21.74 -5.14
C ALA A 134 -21.42 -22.80 -5.40
N ASP A 135 -21.71 -24.07 -5.05
CA ASP A 135 -20.92 -25.30 -5.30
C ASP A 135 -19.61 -25.08 -6.11
N VAL A 136 -18.57 -24.62 -5.41
CA VAL A 136 -17.26 -24.26 -5.99
C VAL A 136 -16.42 -25.52 -6.29
N SER A 137 -17.04 -26.72 -6.31
CA SER A 137 -16.34 -27.99 -6.51
C SER A 137 -15.64 -28.11 -7.87
N ASP A 138 -16.05 -27.34 -8.88
CA ASP A 138 -15.37 -27.26 -10.19
C ASP A 138 -14.17 -26.28 -10.20
N CYS A 139 -13.96 -25.50 -9.15
CA CYS A 139 -12.81 -24.58 -9.01
C CYS A 139 -11.71 -25.14 -8.09
N GLU A 140 -11.66 -26.45 -7.90
CA GLU A 140 -10.52 -27.09 -7.26
C GLU A 140 -9.25 -26.78 -8.05
N LEU A 141 -8.20 -26.33 -7.37
CA LEU A 141 -6.91 -25.99 -7.98
C LEU A 141 -6.30 -27.15 -8.81
N HIS A 142 -6.80 -28.37 -8.63
CA HIS A 142 -6.50 -29.55 -9.43
C HIS A 142 -6.97 -29.45 -10.90
N THR A 143 -8.01 -28.66 -11.20
CA THR A 143 -8.50 -28.44 -12.57
C THR A 143 -7.62 -27.49 -13.39
N PHE A 144 -6.73 -26.75 -12.73
CA PHE A 144 -5.73 -25.87 -13.37
C PHE A 144 -4.48 -26.62 -13.83
N ARG A 145 -4.51 -27.95 -13.83
CA ARG A 145 -3.41 -28.80 -14.29
C ARG A 145 -3.78 -29.48 -15.60
N ASP A 146 -2.81 -29.60 -16.49
CA ASP A 146 -2.92 -30.43 -17.69
C ASP A 146 -2.98 -31.94 -17.34
N GLU A 147 -3.12 -32.77 -18.37
CA GLU A 147 -3.13 -34.23 -18.23
C GLU A 147 -1.84 -34.79 -17.61
N ASP A 148 -0.73 -34.03 -17.67
CA ASP A 148 0.58 -34.36 -17.08
C ASP A 148 0.72 -33.87 -15.62
N GLY A 149 -0.29 -33.17 -15.09
CA GLY A 149 -0.31 -32.64 -13.73
C GLY A 149 0.47 -31.33 -13.56
N ILE A 150 0.80 -30.63 -14.65
CA ILE A 150 1.50 -29.35 -14.69
C ILE A 150 0.49 -28.22 -14.75
N PHE A 151 0.70 -27.16 -13.95
CA PHE A 151 -0.15 -25.98 -14.00
C PHE A 151 -0.15 -25.33 -15.40
N GLU A 152 -1.33 -24.96 -15.88
CA GLU A 152 -1.51 -24.17 -17.11
C GLU A 152 -2.10 -22.79 -16.77
N ALA A 153 -1.75 -21.80 -17.57
CA ALA A 153 -2.30 -20.45 -17.50
C ALA A 153 -2.36 -19.87 -18.91
N GLU A 154 -3.47 -19.22 -19.27
CA GLU A 154 -3.69 -18.74 -20.64
C GLU A 154 -2.83 -17.51 -20.93
N ASP A 155 -2.72 -16.59 -19.97
CA ASP A 155 -1.95 -15.37 -20.13
C ASP A 155 -1.14 -14.95 -18.88
N ALA A 156 -0.43 -13.81 -19.00
CA ALA A 156 0.39 -13.26 -17.94
C ALA A 156 -0.43 -12.71 -16.75
N ARG A 157 -1.70 -12.33 -16.96
CA ARG A 157 -2.61 -11.89 -15.90
C ARG A 157 -3.08 -13.08 -15.08
N ASP A 158 -3.41 -14.20 -15.72
CA ASP A 158 -3.80 -15.42 -15.04
C ASP A 158 -2.66 -15.95 -14.16
N LEU A 159 -1.43 -15.96 -14.69
CA LEU A 159 -0.24 -16.30 -13.93
C LEU A 159 -0.05 -15.39 -12.70
N LEU A 160 -0.29 -14.09 -12.85
CA LEU A 160 -0.17 -13.13 -11.75
C LEU A 160 -1.30 -13.30 -10.72
N SER A 161 -2.52 -13.54 -11.16
CA SER A 161 -3.68 -13.82 -10.32
C SER A 161 -3.46 -15.08 -9.50
N LEU A 162 -3.04 -16.18 -10.13
CA LEU A 162 -2.71 -17.43 -9.46
C LEU A 162 -1.53 -17.25 -8.50
N TYR A 163 -0.48 -16.51 -8.91
CA TYR A 163 0.64 -16.20 -8.02
C TYR A 163 0.17 -15.49 -6.75
N ASN A 164 -0.66 -14.45 -6.87
CA ASN A 164 -1.16 -13.71 -5.72
C ASN A 164 -2.11 -14.54 -4.85
N ALA A 165 -3.03 -15.29 -5.46
CA ALA A 165 -3.96 -16.16 -4.75
C ALA A 165 -3.22 -17.25 -3.97
N ALA A 166 -2.20 -17.88 -4.56
CA ALA A 166 -1.42 -18.90 -3.89
C ALA A 166 -0.64 -18.39 -2.68
N HIS A 167 -0.37 -17.08 -2.59
CA HIS A 167 0.25 -16.47 -1.40
C HIS A 167 -0.72 -16.22 -0.23
N LEU A 168 -2.02 -16.50 -0.40
CA LEU A 168 -3.00 -16.57 0.69
C LEU A 168 -2.95 -17.91 1.45
N THR A 169 -2.07 -18.82 1.04
CA THR A 169 -1.90 -20.15 1.62
C THR A 169 -1.70 -20.14 3.15
N THR A 170 -2.26 -21.17 3.79
CA THR A 170 -2.04 -21.55 5.18
C THR A 170 -1.10 -22.76 5.26
N HIS A 171 -0.58 -23.06 6.46
CA HIS A 171 0.39 -24.16 6.61
C HIS A 171 -0.19 -25.51 6.19
N GLY A 172 0.50 -26.21 5.28
CA GLY A 172 0.19 -27.59 4.88
C GLY A 172 -0.39 -27.74 3.47
N GLU A 173 -0.55 -26.66 2.70
CA GLU A 173 -1.13 -26.69 1.36
C GLU A 173 -0.04 -26.82 0.27
N GLY A 174 0.56 -28.01 0.16
CA GLY A 174 1.68 -28.25 -0.78
C GLY A 174 1.36 -27.91 -2.24
N ILE A 175 0.09 -27.98 -2.65
CA ILE A 175 -0.35 -27.58 -3.99
C ILE A 175 -0.16 -26.07 -4.25
N LEU A 176 -0.35 -25.21 -3.24
CA LEU A 176 -0.15 -23.77 -3.38
C LEU A 176 1.35 -23.42 -3.39
N ASP A 177 2.18 -24.16 -2.66
CA ASP A 177 3.64 -24.04 -2.76
C ASP A 177 4.15 -24.37 -4.18
N GLU A 178 3.61 -25.44 -4.78
CA GLU A 178 3.89 -25.79 -6.18
C GLU A 178 3.41 -24.70 -7.15
N ALA A 179 2.20 -24.17 -6.95
CA ALA A 179 1.66 -23.08 -7.77
C ALA A 179 2.52 -21.81 -7.68
N ILE A 180 2.99 -21.43 -6.48
CA ILE A 180 3.91 -20.32 -6.27
C ILE A 180 5.21 -20.55 -7.06
N SER A 181 5.79 -21.75 -6.93
CA SER A 181 7.05 -22.10 -7.62
C SER A 181 6.90 -22.01 -9.14
N PHE A 182 5.82 -22.58 -9.67
CA PHE A 182 5.49 -22.56 -11.09
C PHE A 182 5.29 -21.14 -11.63
N THR A 183 4.34 -20.40 -11.05
CA THR A 183 3.96 -19.05 -11.51
C THR A 183 5.14 -18.10 -11.40
N LYS A 184 5.92 -18.15 -10.31
CA LYS A 184 7.14 -17.34 -10.14
C LYS A 184 8.17 -17.58 -11.23
N LYS A 185 8.36 -18.83 -11.64
CA LYS A 185 9.27 -19.19 -12.74
C LYS A 185 8.79 -18.63 -14.07
N GLN A 186 7.50 -18.78 -14.38
CA GLN A 186 6.91 -18.28 -15.63
C GLN A 186 6.92 -16.75 -15.70
N LEU A 187 6.50 -16.06 -14.64
CA LEU A 187 6.50 -14.60 -14.56
C LEU A 187 7.91 -14.03 -14.80
N ARG A 188 8.94 -14.62 -14.19
CA ARG A 188 10.36 -14.22 -14.43
C ARG A 188 10.82 -14.45 -15.86
N SER A 189 10.35 -15.52 -16.51
CA SER A 189 10.64 -15.81 -17.91
C SER A 189 9.93 -14.85 -18.86
N LEU A 190 8.76 -14.35 -18.47
CA LEU A 190 7.97 -13.37 -19.22
C LEU A 190 8.48 -11.94 -19.06
N MET A 191 9.08 -11.59 -17.92
CA MET A 191 9.55 -10.22 -17.64
C MET A 191 10.39 -9.58 -18.77
N PRO A 192 11.38 -10.27 -19.39
CA PRO A 192 12.14 -9.68 -20.50
C PRO A 192 11.32 -9.37 -21.75
N LYS A 193 10.13 -9.99 -21.88
CA LYS A 193 9.21 -9.86 -23.03
C LYS A 193 8.10 -8.84 -22.78
N VAL A 194 7.74 -8.60 -21.52
CA VAL A 194 6.73 -7.59 -21.13
C VAL A 194 7.46 -6.26 -20.95
N VAL A 195 7.60 -5.53 -22.06
CA VAL A 195 8.55 -4.41 -22.14
C VAL A 195 8.10 -3.18 -21.34
N GLU A 196 6.81 -2.80 -21.38
CA GLU A 196 6.29 -1.61 -20.67
C GLU A 196 4.76 -1.72 -20.36
N GLY A 197 4.30 -1.06 -19.29
CA GLY A 197 2.87 -0.94 -18.94
C GLY A 197 2.54 -1.23 -17.46
N SER A 198 1.27 -1.07 -17.08
CA SER A 198 0.78 -1.37 -15.71
C SER A 198 1.01 -2.83 -15.34
N LEU A 199 0.80 -3.76 -16.29
CA LEU A 199 1.03 -5.18 -16.06
C LEU A 199 2.51 -5.50 -15.75
N ALA A 200 3.46 -4.82 -16.42
CA ALA A 200 4.88 -5.01 -16.15
C ALA A 200 5.24 -4.57 -14.72
N HIS A 201 4.68 -3.43 -14.29
CA HIS A 201 4.83 -2.94 -12.93
C HIS A 201 4.23 -3.92 -11.92
N ASP A 202 3.00 -4.41 -12.16
CA ASP A 202 2.30 -5.29 -11.24
C ASP A 202 3.06 -6.62 -11.02
N ILE A 203 3.61 -7.19 -12.11
CA ILE A 203 4.45 -8.39 -12.07
C ILE A 203 5.74 -8.12 -11.28
N ASN A 204 6.45 -7.03 -11.59
CA ASN A 204 7.72 -6.72 -10.92
C ASN A 204 7.51 -6.51 -9.41
N SER A 205 6.49 -5.74 -9.05
CA SER A 205 6.13 -5.49 -7.65
C SER A 205 5.72 -6.81 -6.96
N ALA A 206 5.07 -7.75 -7.65
CA ALA A 206 4.61 -9.01 -7.06
C ALA A 206 5.74 -9.97 -6.78
N LEU A 207 6.73 -10.00 -7.67
CA LEU A 207 7.94 -10.81 -7.50
C LEU A 207 8.86 -10.27 -6.39
N GLU A 208 8.76 -8.98 -6.04
CA GLU A 208 9.42 -8.38 -4.88
C GLU A 208 8.66 -8.70 -3.59
N ILE A 209 7.37 -8.32 -3.52
CA ILE A 209 6.47 -8.59 -2.40
C ILE A 209 5.11 -9.03 -2.98
N PRO A 210 4.64 -10.26 -2.71
CA PRO A 210 3.33 -10.73 -3.16
C PRO A 210 2.21 -9.81 -2.72
N LEU A 211 1.18 -9.61 -3.57
CA LEU A 211 0.10 -8.65 -3.30
C LEU A 211 -0.53 -8.80 -1.89
N PRO A 212 -0.84 -10.02 -1.39
CA PRO A 212 -1.41 -10.18 -0.05
C PRO A 212 -0.52 -9.73 1.12
N ARG A 213 0.79 -9.54 0.86
CA ARG A 213 1.78 -9.15 1.87
C ARG A 213 2.18 -7.68 1.78
N ARG A 214 1.65 -6.94 0.80
CA ARG A 214 1.95 -5.52 0.63
C ARG A 214 1.10 -4.66 1.59
N VAL A 215 1.62 -3.48 1.89
CA VAL A 215 0.87 -2.50 2.70
C VAL A 215 -0.22 -1.86 1.81
N ARG A 216 -1.48 -2.10 2.19
CA ARG A 216 -2.67 -1.69 1.43
C ARG A 216 -2.69 -0.23 0.99
N ILE A 217 -2.32 0.71 1.87
CA ILE A 217 -2.40 2.15 1.53
C ILE A 217 -1.42 2.57 0.42
N TYR A 218 -0.29 1.87 0.26
CA TYR A 218 0.63 2.11 -0.85
C TYR A 218 0.11 1.59 -2.16
N GLU A 219 -0.43 0.38 -2.12
CA GLU A 219 -1.04 -0.25 -3.27
C GLU A 219 -2.26 0.53 -3.75
N SER A 220 -3.07 1.05 -2.84
CA SER A 220 -4.24 1.87 -3.18
C SER A 220 -3.87 3.14 -3.94
N ASN A 221 -2.77 3.83 -3.58
CA ASN A 221 -2.34 5.01 -4.33
C ASN A 221 -1.96 4.70 -5.79
N TYR A 222 -1.18 3.63 -5.98
CA TYR A 222 -0.79 3.19 -7.31
C TYR A 222 -2.00 2.67 -8.10
N PHE A 223 -2.86 1.90 -7.44
CA PHE A 223 -4.06 1.35 -8.04
C PHE A 223 -5.05 2.45 -8.43
N MET A 224 -5.29 3.45 -7.59
CA MET A 224 -6.14 4.61 -7.89
C MET A 224 -5.68 5.32 -9.18
N SER A 225 -4.36 5.53 -9.33
CA SER A 225 -3.76 6.14 -10.53
C SER A 225 -3.92 5.29 -11.80
N THR A 226 -3.93 3.97 -11.65
CA THR A 226 -4.05 3.01 -12.76
C THR A 226 -5.51 2.79 -13.13
N TYR A 227 -6.35 2.60 -12.13
CA TYR A 227 -7.80 2.43 -12.24
C TYR A 227 -8.40 3.65 -12.92
N GLU A 228 -8.05 4.88 -12.53
CA GLU A 228 -8.57 6.12 -13.15
C GLU A 228 -8.33 6.22 -14.67
N LYS A 229 -7.32 5.53 -15.20
CA LYS A 229 -7.01 5.51 -16.63
C LYS A 229 -7.69 4.36 -17.38
N GLY A 230 -8.38 3.47 -16.66
CA GLY A 230 -9.05 2.30 -17.22
C GLY A 230 -10.34 2.64 -17.98
N ALA A 231 -10.81 1.71 -18.80
CA ALA A 231 -12.05 1.87 -19.57
C ALA A 231 -13.32 1.57 -18.76
N SER A 232 -13.21 0.82 -17.65
CA SER A 232 -14.30 0.33 -16.81
C SER A 232 -14.37 1.01 -15.44
N VAL A 233 -13.97 2.29 -15.37
CA VAL A 233 -13.96 3.04 -14.11
C VAL A 233 -15.37 3.31 -13.63
N ASN A 234 -15.64 2.88 -12.40
CA ASN A 234 -16.80 3.32 -11.68
C ASN A 234 -16.49 4.66 -11.00
N GLU A 235 -17.02 5.75 -11.57
CA GLU A 235 -16.76 7.10 -11.10
C GLU A 235 -17.18 7.31 -9.63
N MET A 236 -18.24 6.63 -9.16
CA MET A 236 -18.72 6.76 -7.78
C MET A 236 -17.74 6.13 -6.79
N ILE A 237 -17.25 4.92 -7.09
CA ILE A 237 -16.25 4.24 -6.25
C ILE A 237 -14.94 5.03 -6.26
N MET A 238 -14.51 5.52 -7.43
CA MET A 238 -13.30 6.34 -7.57
C MET A 238 -13.39 7.63 -6.74
N GLU A 239 -14.51 8.35 -6.83
CA GLU A 239 -14.71 9.58 -6.08
C GLU A 239 -14.75 9.32 -4.57
N LEU A 240 -15.42 8.24 -4.14
CA LEU A 240 -15.45 7.83 -2.73
C LEU A 240 -14.05 7.52 -2.21
N ALA A 241 -13.24 6.79 -2.99
CA ALA A 241 -11.86 6.47 -2.64
C ALA A 241 -11.00 7.73 -2.48
N LYS A 242 -11.11 8.69 -3.41
CA LYS A 242 -10.41 9.98 -3.33
C LYS A 242 -10.80 10.78 -2.09
N LEU A 243 -12.10 10.84 -1.78
CA LEU A 243 -12.58 11.53 -0.58
C LEU A 243 -12.09 10.86 0.71
N GLY A 244 -12.25 9.54 0.82
CA GLY A 244 -11.80 8.76 1.98
C GLY A 244 -10.30 8.90 2.22
N TYR A 245 -9.51 8.82 1.14
CA TYR A 245 -8.08 9.03 1.17
C TYR A 245 -7.70 10.42 1.71
N ASN A 246 -8.34 11.47 1.19
CA ASN A 246 -8.10 12.85 1.62
C ASN A 246 -8.43 13.05 3.11
N PHE A 247 -9.54 12.48 3.58
CA PHE A 247 -9.90 12.54 5.01
C PHE A 247 -8.85 11.85 5.89
N MET A 248 -8.42 10.65 5.51
CA MET A 248 -7.36 9.92 6.22
C MET A 248 -6.04 10.69 6.21
N GLN A 249 -5.65 11.26 5.08
CA GLN A 249 -4.43 12.06 4.97
C GLN A 249 -4.46 13.27 5.91
N ILE A 250 -5.58 14.01 5.94
CA ILE A 250 -5.75 15.16 6.82
C ILE A 250 -5.66 14.74 8.28
N HIS A 251 -6.30 13.62 8.63
CA HIS A 251 -6.26 13.06 9.99
C HIS A 251 -4.81 12.72 10.40
N HIS A 252 -4.11 11.95 9.58
CA HIS A 252 -2.71 11.58 9.84
C HIS A 252 -1.79 12.79 9.93
N GLN A 253 -1.97 13.81 9.10
CA GLN A 253 -1.17 15.04 9.19
C GLN A 253 -1.40 15.79 10.51
N GLN A 254 -2.61 15.75 11.08
CA GLN A 254 -2.88 16.29 12.41
C GLN A 254 -2.23 15.45 13.51
N GLU A 255 -2.32 14.12 13.44
CA GLU A 255 -1.67 13.22 14.39
C GLU A 255 -0.14 13.42 14.37
N LEU A 256 0.46 13.48 13.18
CA LEU A 256 1.88 13.74 12.99
C LEU A 256 2.29 15.09 13.58
N LYS A 257 1.49 16.15 13.39
CA LYS A 257 1.74 17.44 14.03
C LYS A 257 1.76 17.34 15.56
N ILE A 258 0.82 16.60 16.15
CA ILE A 258 0.78 16.39 17.61
C ILE A 258 2.02 15.60 18.06
N ILE A 259 2.35 14.53 17.37
CA ILE A 259 3.50 13.67 17.64
C ILE A 259 4.82 14.44 17.52
N THR A 260 5.00 15.27 16.48
CA THR A 260 6.19 16.10 16.29
C THR A 260 6.30 17.15 17.40
N ARG A 261 5.18 17.73 17.85
CA ARG A 261 5.17 18.62 19.02
C ARG A 261 5.59 17.87 20.28
N LEU A 262 4.96 16.74 20.58
CA LEU A 262 5.27 15.95 21.76
C LEU A 262 6.74 15.49 21.75
N SER A 263 7.23 14.96 20.64
CA SER A 263 8.65 14.57 20.52
C SER A 263 9.58 15.76 20.78
N ASN A 264 9.30 16.95 20.24
CA ASN A 264 10.11 18.14 20.54
C ASN A 264 10.05 18.55 22.03
N LEU A 265 8.93 18.34 22.73
CA LEU A 265 8.83 18.59 24.17
C LEU A 265 9.47 17.48 25.05
N PHE A 266 9.38 16.22 24.63
CA PHE A 266 9.79 15.04 25.41
C PHE A 266 11.22 14.56 25.09
N LEU A 267 11.82 14.96 23.96
CA LEU A 267 13.23 14.75 23.64
C LEU A 267 14.18 15.48 24.62
N LEU A 268 13.67 16.40 25.43
CA LEU A 268 14.41 16.98 26.55
C LEU A 268 14.49 16.06 27.79
N LYS A 269 13.75 14.95 27.88
CA LYS A 269 13.72 14.13 29.11
C LYS A 269 13.91 12.62 29.00
N LEU A 270 13.68 11.94 27.87
CA LEU A 270 13.74 10.46 27.87
C LEU A 270 14.34 9.87 26.58
N CYS A 271 15.67 9.94 26.44
CA CYS A 271 16.42 9.18 25.43
C CYS A 271 16.45 7.64 25.68
N SER A 272 15.73 7.09 26.65
CA SER A 272 15.89 5.67 27.03
C SER A 272 14.61 4.81 27.00
N ILE A 273 13.41 5.39 26.86
CA ILE A 273 12.14 4.61 26.95
C ILE A 273 11.45 4.39 25.59
N LEU A 274 11.81 5.16 24.55
CA LEU A 274 11.16 5.12 23.22
C LEU A 274 11.58 3.93 22.32
N ILE A 275 12.15 2.85 22.86
CA ILE A 275 12.56 1.69 22.04
C ILE A 275 11.37 0.75 21.75
N ASN A 276 10.31 0.74 22.56
CA ASN A 276 9.16 -0.15 22.33
C ASN A 276 7.96 0.50 21.64
N VAL A 277 7.83 1.84 21.69
CA VAL A 277 6.85 2.57 20.86
C VAL A 277 7.33 2.62 19.40
N LYS A 278 8.64 2.47 19.17
CA LYS A 278 9.23 2.42 17.84
C LYS A 278 8.62 1.34 16.96
N ASN A 279 8.28 0.13 17.39
CA ASN A 279 7.80 -0.88 16.42
C ASN A 279 6.37 -0.60 15.90
N VAL A 280 5.49 -0.04 16.73
CA VAL A 280 4.15 0.44 16.29
C VAL A 280 4.30 1.72 15.48
N PHE A 281 5.22 2.59 15.90
CA PHE A 281 5.57 3.82 15.19
C PHE A 281 6.26 3.55 13.86
N TYR A 282 7.10 2.52 13.71
CA TYR A 282 7.79 2.16 12.46
C TYR A 282 6.82 1.51 11.48
N MET A 283 5.77 0.83 11.93
CA MET A 283 4.68 0.42 11.02
C MET A 283 3.90 1.64 10.54
N CYS A 284 3.48 2.55 11.43
CA CYS A 284 2.76 3.76 11.00
C CYS A 284 3.66 4.77 10.26
N VAL A 285 4.95 4.84 10.58
CA VAL A 285 5.93 5.79 10.03
C VAL A 285 6.67 5.22 8.84
N GLN A 286 6.94 3.92 8.68
CA GLN A 286 7.33 3.41 7.35
C GLN A 286 6.20 3.63 6.36
N VAL A 287 4.94 3.50 6.80
CA VAL A 287 3.74 3.78 5.99
C VAL A 287 3.53 5.28 5.68
N VAL A 288 4.14 6.17 6.46
CA VAL A 288 4.09 7.63 6.22
C VAL A 288 5.38 8.16 5.58
N GLU A 289 6.53 7.56 5.85
CA GLU A 289 7.84 7.94 5.31
C GLU A 289 8.03 7.41 3.90
N GLU A 290 7.66 6.17 3.52
CA GLU A 290 7.70 5.83 2.09
C GLU A 290 6.62 6.58 1.31
N PHE A 291 5.47 6.88 1.94
CA PHE A 291 4.42 7.72 1.38
C PHE A 291 4.96 9.09 1.02
N ALA A 292 5.68 9.70 1.94
CA ALA A 292 6.12 11.06 1.77
C ALA A 292 7.49 11.14 1.04
N THR A 293 8.31 10.09 1.06
CA THR A 293 9.57 9.97 0.28
C THR A 293 9.29 9.69 -1.20
N ARG A 294 8.31 8.85 -1.54
CA ARG A 294 7.90 8.60 -2.93
C ARG A 294 7.06 9.75 -3.51
N ASN A 295 6.35 10.52 -2.68
CA ASN A 295 5.58 11.71 -3.09
C ASN A 295 6.33 13.04 -2.97
N LYS A 296 7.66 13.03 -2.78
CA LYS A 296 8.48 14.25 -2.76
C LYS A 296 8.39 15.06 -4.07
N ALA A 297 7.99 14.42 -5.17
CA ALA A 297 7.72 15.07 -6.46
C ALA A 297 6.30 15.67 -6.59
N LEU A 298 5.36 15.34 -5.68
CA LEU A 298 3.98 15.85 -5.71
C LEU A 298 3.78 17.07 -4.80
N LEU A 299 4.75 17.38 -3.94
CA LEU A 299 4.68 18.46 -2.93
C LEU A 299 5.65 19.62 -3.21
N CYS A 300 6.36 19.62 -4.35
CA CYS A 300 7.17 20.74 -4.87
C CYS A 300 6.63 21.21 -6.21
#